data_AF-Q5D1A0-F1
#
_entry.id   AF-Q5D1A0-F1
#
_cell.length_a   1.000
_cell.length_b   1.000
_cell.length_c   1.000
_cell.angle_alpha   90.00
_cell.angle_beta   90.00
_cell.angle_gamma   90.00
#
_symmetry.space_group_name_H-M   'P 1'
#
loop_
_entity.id
_entity.type
_entity.pdbx_description
1 polymer ?
#
loop_
_entity_poly.entity_id
_entity_poly.type
_entity_poly.pdbx_seq_one_letter_code
_entity_poly.pdbx_strand_id
1 'polypeptide(L)'
;AKTIADEITTAEDKEYGLLNSKKYIPTNGNTIGYTFNAIDGLVLGANYLFAQERDVQNVPAIGLKAGEVTVGEVSNGIQVGAKYDANNIIVGIAYGRTNYKDTDKTTTTGGRATTYDYQGKKEEVNGALASLGYRFSDLGLLVSLDSGYAKTKKYKAKHEKSYFVSPGFQYEL
;
A
#
# COMPACT_ATOMS: atom_id res chain seq x y z
N ALA A 1 7.73 10.49 -1.57
CA ALA A 1 6.58 11.41 -1.66
C ALA A 1 5.48 10.84 -0.77
N LYS A 2 4.81 11.66 0.06
CA LYS A 2 3.68 11.21 0.91
C LYS A 2 2.49 10.86 0.01
N THR A 3 1.79 9.76 0.29
CA THR A 3 0.52 9.40 -0.38
C THR A 3 -0.67 9.63 0.56
N ILE A 4 -1.90 9.60 0.02
CA ILE A 4 -3.12 9.74 0.84
C ILE A 4 -3.22 8.63 1.91
N ALA A 5 -2.61 7.47 1.68
CA ALA A 5 -2.55 6.40 2.67
C ALA A 5 -1.66 6.75 3.88
N ASP A 6 -0.62 7.58 3.68
CA ASP A 6 0.21 8.10 4.77
C ASP A 6 -0.55 9.16 5.62
N GLU A 7 -1.64 9.75 5.11
CA GLU A 7 -2.40 10.82 5.79
C GLU A 7 -3.66 10.32 6.55
N ILE A 8 -4.06 9.07 6.34
CA ILE A 8 -5.30 8.49 6.87
C ILE A 8 -5.10 7.77 8.21
N THR A 9 -3.91 7.21 8.45
CA THR A 9 -3.56 6.63 9.74
C THR A 9 -3.26 7.73 10.75
N THR A 10 -3.91 7.69 11.91
CA THR A 10 -3.80 8.72 12.94
C THR A 10 -2.75 8.41 14.01
N ALA A 11 -2.38 7.14 14.14
CA ALA A 11 -1.33 6.68 15.05
C ALA A 11 0.05 6.61 14.37
N GLU A 12 1.07 7.18 15.02
CA GLU A 12 2.47 7.04 14.63
C GLU A 12 3.07 5.72 15.14
N ASP A 13 3.69 4.94 14.26
CA ASP A 13 4.39 3.70 14.62
C ASP A 13 5.72 4.03 15.29
N LYS A 14 5.76 3.95 16.63
CA LYS A 14 7.01 4.03 17.39
C LYS A 14 7.62 2.63 17.50
N GLU A 15 8.54 2.32 16.58
CA GLU A 15 9.61 1.30 16.64
C GLU A 15 9.22 -0.18 16.87
N TYR A 16 7.96 -0.50 17.20
CA TYR A 16 7.51 -1.87 17.51
C TYR A 16 6.66 -2.52 16.39
N GLY A 17 6.43 -1.84 15.26
CA GLY A 17 5.91 -2.46 14.03
C GLY A 17 4.44 -2.87 14.08
N LEU A 18 3.64 -2.27 14.97
CA LEU A 18 2.22 -2.57 15.15
C LEU A 18 1.34 -1.91 14.07
N LEU A 19 1.85 -0.89 13.38
CA LEU A 19 1.12 -0.07 12.41
C LEU A 19 1.92 0.10 11.11
N ASN A 20 2.22 -1.00 10.44
CA ASN A 20 2.90 -0.94 9.15
C ASN A 20 1.89 -0.74 8.01
N SER A 21 1.30 0.46 7.90
CA SER A 21 0.37 0.85 6.83
C SER A 21 0.95 0.60 5.42
N LYS A 22 2.28 0.68 5.29
CA LYS A 22 3.04 0.38 4.06
C LYS A 22 2.90 -1.07 3.59
N LYS A 23 2.54 -2.00 4.48
CA LYS A 23 2.24 -3.42 4.17
C LYS A 23 0.86 -3.59 3.52
N TYR A 24 -0.06 -2.67 3.77
CA TYR A 24 -1.45 -2.72 3.29
C TYR A 24 -1.64 -1.87 2.03
N ILE A 25 -0.96 -0.73 1.97
CA ILE A 25 -0.87 0.14 0.80
C ILE A 25 0.60 0.54 0.64
N PRO A 26 1.31 0.05 -0.39
CA PRO A 26 2.70 0.45 -0.62
C PRO A 26 2.80 1.95 -0.87
N THR A 27 3.50 2.67 0.02
CA THR A 27 3.74 4.12 -0.09
C THR A 27 5.20 4.47 -0.41
N ASN A 28 6.10 3.48 -0.41
CA ASN A 28 7.47 3.65 -0.86
C ASN A 28 7.55 3.49 -2.39
N GLY A 29 7.99 4.53 -3.11
CA GLY A 29 8.17 4.51 -4.57
C GLY A 29 7.97 5.88 -5.21
N ASN A 30 8.22 5.98 -6.53
CA ASN A 30 7.82 7.15 -7.31
C ASN A 30 6.29 7.16 -7.42
N THR A 31 5.66 8.20 -6.89
CA THR A 31 4.20 8.37 -6.92
C THR A 31 3.84 9.73 -7.50
N ILE A 32 2.72 9.80 -8.21
CA ILE A 32 2.05 11.06 -8.51
C ILE A 32 0.69 11.05 -7.83
N GLY A 33 0.39 12.15 -7.14
CA GLY A 33 -0.81 12.30 -6.34
C GLY A 33 -1.54 13.58 -6.68
N TYR A 34 -2.86 13.53 -6.64
CA TYR A 34 -3.72 14.70 -6.65
C TYR A 34 -4.53 14.72 -5.37
N THR A 35 -4.49 15.85 -4.68
CA THR A 35 -5.24 16.10 -3.46
C THR A 35 -6.18 17.27 -3.70
N PHE A 36 -7.45 17.09 -3.37
CA PHE A 36 -8.51 18.07 -3.55
C PHE A 36 -9.17 18.38 -2.21
N ASN A 37 -9.04 19.63 -1.77
CA ASN A 37 -9.76 20.15 -0.63
C ASN A 37 -11.18 20.50 -1.09
N ALA A 38 -12.15 19.64 -0.77
CA ALA A 38 -13.50 19.76 -1.31
C ALA A 38 -14.32 20.81 -0.55
N ILE A 39 -14.39 20.65 0.77
CA ILE A 39 -15.00 21.59 1.71
C ILE A 39 -14.12 21.67 2.95
N ASP A 40 -14.44 22.56 3.87
CA ASP A 40 -13.72 22.66 5.14
C ASP A 40 -13.72 21.31 5.87
N GLY A 41 -12.55 20.92 6.36
CA GLY A 41 -12.29 19.60 6.94
C GLY A 41 -12.27 18.41 5.97
N LEU A 42 -12.81 18.49 4.74
CA LEU A 42 -12.87 17.36 3.81
C LEU A 42 -11.83 17.43 2.69
N VAL A 43 -10.95 16.44 2.67
CA VAL A 43 -9.90 16.26 1.66
C VAL A 43 -10.13 14.95 0.92
N LEU A 44 -10.04 14.98 -0.41
CA LEU A 44 -10.03 13.81 -1.28
C LEU A 44 -8.64 13.63 -1.86
N GLY A 45 -8.18 12.39 -2.00
CA GLY A 45 -6.88 12.08 -2.57
C GLY A 45 -6.94 10.93 -3.56
N ALA A 46 -6.19 11.04 -4.65
CA ALA A 46 -5.96 9.96 -5.60
C ALA A 46 -4.47 9.90 -5.93
N ASN A 47 -3.89 8.71 -5.91
CA ASN A 47 -2.46 8.49 -6.15
C ASN A 47 -2.26 7.34 -7.15
N TYR A 48 -1.28 7.54 -8.03
CA TYR A 48 -0.75 6.49 -8.89
C TYR A 48 0.69 6.20 -8.49
N LEU A 49 0.96 4.93 -8.21
CA LEU A 49 2.28 4.42 -7.86
C LEU A 49 2.93 3.82 -9.11
N PHE A 50 4.07 4.35 -9.49
CA PHE A 50 4.89 3.82 -10.58
C PHE A 50 5.65 2.57 -10.12
N ALA A 51 6.24 1.86 -11.08
CA ALA A 51 7.11 0.74 -10.80
C ALA A 51 8.27 1.14 -9.88
N GLN A 52 8.55 0.32 -8.87
CA GLN A 52 9.53 0.65 -7.82
C GLN A 52 10.97 0.34 -8.26
N GLU A 53 11.20 -0.83 -8.84
CA GLU A 53 12.54 -1.27 -9.24
C GLU A 53 12.54 -1.78 -10.68
N ARG A 54 13.59 -1.43 -11.41
CA ARG A 54 13.81 -1.88 -12.78
C ARG A 54 15.17 -2.55 -12.87
N ASP A 55 15.22 -3.66 -13.57
CA ASP A 55 16.45 -4.38 -13.80
C ASP A 55 17.39 -3.55 -14.67
N VAL A 56 18.64 -3.42 -14.24
CA VAL A 56 19.69 -2.67 -14.95
C VAL A 56 20.50 -3.55 -15.91
N GLN A 57 20.28 -4.86 -15.86
CA GLN A 57 20.97 -5.84 -16.69
C GLN A 57 19.96 -6.65 -17.49
N ASN A 58 20.38 -7.07 -18.68
CA ASN A 58 19.66 -8.13 -19.38
C ASN A 58 19.97 -9.44 -18.67
N VAL A 59 18.92 -10.16 -18.27
CA VAL A 59 19.05 -11.51 -17.73
C VAL A 59 18.34 -12.47 -18.69
N PRO A 60 19.02 -12.94 -19.76
CA PRO A 60 18.42 -13.77 -20.80
C PRO A 60 17.83 -15.07 -20.26
N ALA A 61 18.43 -15.60 -19.19
CA ALA A 61 18.02 -16.79 -18.45
C ALA A 61 16.57 -16.74 -17.94
N ILE A 62 16.08 -15.56 -17.56
CA ILE A 62 14.68 -15.30 -17.16
C ILE A 62 14.00 -14.35 -18.14
N GLY A 63 14.65 -14.12 -19.29
CA GLY A 63 14.26 -13.22 -20.36
C GLY A 63 13.80 -11.82 -19.90
N LEU A 64 14.41 -11.29 -18.84
CA LEU A 64 14.30 -9.89 -18.47
C LEU A 64 15.25 -9.05 -19.31
N LYS A 65 14.74 -7.91 -19.76
CA LYS A 65 15.51 -6.88 -20.46
C LYS A 65 15.81 -5.74 -19.50
N ALA A 66 16.98 -5.12 -19.69
CA ALA A 66 17.33 -3.92 -18.97
C ALA A 66 16.25 -2.84 -19.19
N GLY A 67 15.79 -2.22 -18.09
CA GLY A 67 14.70 -1.24 -18.07
C GLY A 67 13.30 -1.82 -17.81
N GLU A 68 13.14 -3.15 -17.82
CA GLU A 68 11.90 -3.77 -17.34
C GLU A 68 11.81 -3.75 -15.81
N VAL A 69 10.59 -3.73 -15.27
CA VAL A 69 10.37 -3.88 -13.83
C VAL A 69 10.92 -5.23 -13.37
N THR A 70 11.64 -5.22 -12.25
CA THR A 70 12.19 -6.43 -11.62
C THR A 70 11.05 -7.38 -11.22
N VAL A 71 11.26 -8.69 -11.34
CA VAL A 71 10.24 -9.70 -11.01
C VAL A 71 9.97 -9.71 -9.51
N GLY A 72 8.69 -9.80 -9.12
CA GLY A 72 8.27 -9.76 -7.72
C GLY A 72 8.17 -8.36 -7.15
N GLU A 73 8.60 -7.34 -7.89
CA GLU A 73 8.49 -5.94 -7.49
C GLU A 73 7.17 -5.30 -7.94
N VAL A 74 6.80 -4.20 -7.29
CA VAL A 74 5.60 -3.45 -7.64
C VAL A 74 5.71 -2.94 -9.08
N SER A 75 4.79 -3.39 -9.92
CA SER A 75 4.65 -2.94 -11.30
C SER A 75 3.93 -1.60 -11.36
N ASN A 76 2.82 -1.48 -10.64
CA ASN A 76 2.06 -0.25 -10.49
C ASN A 76 1.01 -0.38 -9.40
N GLY A 77 0.51 0.76 -8.91
CA GLY A 77 -0.63 0.79 -7.99
C GLY A 77 -1.50 2.01 -8.16
N ILE A 78 -2.74 1.91 -7.70
CA ILE A 78 -3.68 3.04 -7.58
C ILE A 78 -4.18 3.10 -6.15
N GLN A 79 -4.39 4.31 -5.65
CA GLN A 79 -4.92 4.55 -4.31
C GLN A 79 -5.89 5.72 -4.39
N VAL A 80 -7.00 5.62 -3.69
CA VAL A 80 -7.98 6.70 -3.55
C VAL A 80 -8.44 6.76 -2.10
N GLY A 81 -8.78 7.95 -1.63
CA GLY A 81 -9.26 8.12 -0.27
C GLY A 81 -9.92 9.46 -0.02
N ALA A 82 -10.52 9.55 1.16
CA ALA A 82 -11.13 10.75 1.69
C ALA A 82 -10.80 10.84 3.18
N LYS A 83 -10.54 12.05 3.66
CA LYS A 83 -10.36 12.37 5.07
C LYS A 83 -11.22 13.57 5.42
N TYR A 84 -12.02 13.41 6.47
CA TYR A 84 -12.74 14.48 7.13
C TYR A 84 -12.09 14.72 8.50
N ASP A 85 -11.66 15.95 8.78
CA ASP A 85 -11.07 16.36 10.05
C ASP A 85 -11.58 17.77 10.38
N ALA A 86 -12.73 17.82 11.04
CA ALA A 86 -13.36 19.05 11.49
C ALA A 86 -14.43 18.76 12.55
N ASN A 87 -14.81 19.79 13.30
CA ASN A 87 -15.87 19.70 14.32
C ASN A 87 -15.62 18.56 15.33
N ASN A 88 -14.38 18.41 15.78
CA ASN A 88 -13.93 17.37 16.71
C ASN A 88 -14.04 15.93 16.20
N ILE A 89 -14.40 15.73 14.94
CA ILE A 89 -14.58 14.41 14.34
C ILE A 89 -13.50 14.21 13.29
N ILE A 90 -12.86 13.05 13.35
CA ILE A 90 -11.91 12.58 12.35
C ILE A 90 -12.49 11.32 11.72
N VAL A 91 -12.65 11.31 10.40
CA VAL A 91 -13.04 10.13 9.64
C VAL A 91 -12.12 10.01 8.44
N GLY A 92 -11.50 8.86 8.24
CA GLY A 92 -10.68 8.59 7.08
C GLY A 92 -11.11 7.29 6.41
N ILE A 93 -11.12 7.26 5.10
CA ILE A 93 -11.24 6.02 4.33
C ILE A 93 -10.26 6.04 3.16
N ALA A 94 -9.59 4.91 2.91
CA ALA A 94 -8.80 4.71 1.71
C ALA A 94 -9.00 3.32 1.14
N TYR A 95 -8.83 3.23 -0.16
CA TYR A 95 -8.74 1.99 -0.90
C TYR A 95 -7.54 2.04 -1.84
N GLY A 96 -6.80 0.95 -1.91
CA GLY A 96 -5.65 0.81 -2.78
C GLY A 96 -5.62 -0.55 -3.47
N ARG A 97 -5.12 -0.56 -4.70
CA ARG A 97 -4.80 -1.78 -5.44
C ARG A 97 -3.39 -1.68 -5.99
N THR A 98 -2.59 -2.70 -5.71
CA THR A 98 -1.22 -2.81 -6.21
C THR A 98 -1.05 -4.09 -7.00
N ASN A 99 -0.37 -4.00 -8.14
CA ASN A 99 -0.01 -5.12 -8.99
C ASN A 99 1.51 -5.32 -8.96
N TYR A 100 1.93 -6.58 -8.91
CA TYR A 100 3.33 -6.98 -8.93
C TYR A 100 3.71 -7.60 -10.29
N LYS A 101 4.95 -7.38 -10.72
CA LYS A 101 5.49 -7.90 -12.00
C LYS A 101 5.74 -9.40 -11.89
N ASP A 102 5.25 -10.14 -12.87
CA ASP A 102 5.43 -11.60 -13.01
C ASP A 102 6.37 -11.92 -14.18
N THR A 103 6.95 -13.12 -14.16
CA THR A 103 7.69 -13.71 -15.27
C THR A 103 7.46 -15.22 -15.31
N ASP A 104 6.69 -15.67 -16.30
CA ASP A 104 6.62 -17.07 -16.71
C ASP A 104 7.66 -17.32 -17.81
N LYS A 105 8.93 -17.60 -17.45
CA LYS A 105 9.94 -18.01 -18.45
C LYS A 105 10.68 -19.28 -18.04
N THR A 106 10.40 -20.34 -18.81
CA THR A 106 11.19 -21.57 -18.83
C THR A 106 12.29 -21.44 -19.87
N THR A 107 13.55 -21.55 -19.46
CA THR A 107 14.69 -21.50 -20.39
C THR A 107 15.29 -22.89 -20.52
N THR A 108 15.54 -23.33 -21.75
CA THR A 108 16.19 -24.62 -22.02
C THR A 108 17.58 -24.32 -22.56
N THR A 109 18.62 -24.68 -21.81
CA THR A 109 20.02 -24.47 -22.19
C THR A 109 20.72 -25.82 -22.29
N GLY A 110 21.24 -26.15 -23.48
CA GLY A 110 22.03 -27.38 -23.68
C GLY A 110 21.28 -28.70 -23.49
N GLY A 111 19.98 -28.77 -23.83
CA GLY A 111 19.17 -29.98 -23.67
C GLY A 111 18.70 -30.26 -22.24
N ARG A 112 19.03 -29.38 -21.29
CA ARG A 112 18.56 -29.43 -19.89
C ARG A 112 17.57 -28.27 -19.69
N ALA A 113 16.32 -28.59 -19.41
CA ALA A 113 15.35 -27.59 -18.99
C ALA A 113 15.79 -27.06 -17.62
N THR A 114 16.11 -25.77 -17.55
CA THR A 114 16.35 -25.06 -16.29
C THR A 114 15.19 -24.11 -16.10
N THR A 115 14.20 -24.56 -15.33
CA THR A 115 13.14 -23.68 -14.85
C THR A 115 13.77 -22.75 -13.83
N TYR A 116 13.94 -21.48 -14.18
CA TYR A 116 14.14 -20.47 -13.16
C TYR A 116 12.78 -20.27 -12.50
N ASP A 117 12.56 -21.01 -11.40
CA ASP A 117 11.40 -20.84 -10.53
C ASP A 117 11.50 -19.52 -9.75
N TYR A 118 11.72 -18.39 -10.42
CA TYR A 118 11.17 -17.16 -9.89
C TYR A 118 9.67 -17.23 -10.16
N GLN A 119 8.96 -17.93 -9.28
CA GLN A 119 7.51 -17.92 -9.20
C GLN A 119 7.05 -16.55 -8.68
N GLY A 120 7.37 -15.48 -9.42
CA GLY A 120 6.94 -14.11 -9.15
C GLY A 120 5.46 -13.97 -9.47
N LYS A 121 4.62 -14.78 -8.83
CA LYS A 121 3.18 -14.91 -9.06
C LYS A 121 2.60 -13.51 -9.30
N LYS A 122 1.82 -13.34 -10.36
CA LYS A 122 0.98 -12.16 -10.56
C LYS A 122 0.11 -11.96 -9.33
N GLU A 123 0.63 -11.16 -8.41
CA GLU A 123 0.00 -10.88 -7.14
C GLU A 123 -0.68 -9.52 -7.25
N GLU A 124 -1.93 -9.52 -6.81
CA GLU A 124 -2.73 -8.32 -6.70
C GLU A 124 -3.14 -8.17 -5.25
N VAL A 125 -2.66 -7.09 -4.64
CA VAL A 125 -3.01 -6.72 -3.27
C VAL A 125 -4.08 -5.65 -3.35
N ASN A 126 -5.26 -5.94 -2.78
CA ASN A 126 -6.32 -4.97 -2.59
C ASN A 126 -6.40 -4.64 -1.11
N GLY A 127 -6.15 -3.39 -0.75
CA GLY A 127 -6.20 -2.89 0.63
C GLY A 127 -7.31 -1.87 0.81
N ALA A 128 -7.95 -1.87 1.97
CA ALA A 128 -8.84 -0.82 2.44
C ALA A 128 -8.46 -0.42 3.87
N LEU A 129 -8.48 0.87 4.15
CA LEU A 129 -8.20 1.45 5.46
C LEU A 129 -9.40 2.32 5.86
N ALA A 130 -9.73 2.32 7.15
CA ALA A 130 -10.71 3.22 7.71
C ALA A 130 -10.28 3.68 9.10
N SER A 131 -10.44 4.97 9.38
CA SER A 131 -10.16 5.59 10.67
C SER A 131 -11.37 6.37 11.17
N LEU A 132 -11.61 6.31 12.47
CA LEU A 132 -12.64 7.08 13.17
C LEU A 132 -12.06 7.63 14.46
N GLY A 133 -12.19 8.93 14.71
CA GLY A 133 -11.70 9.55 15.93
C GLY A 133 -12.58 10.70 16.40
N TYR A 134 -12.48 10.99 17.69
CA TYR A 134 -13.14 12.10 18.34
C TYR A 134 -12.17 12.88 19.22
N ARG A 135 -12.22 14.20 19.12
CA ARG A 135 -11.41 15.15 19.90
C ARG A 135 -12.24 15.80 21.00
N PHE A 136 -11.92 15.49 22.23
CA PHE A 136 -12.45 16.18 23.40
C PHE A 136 -11.63 17.45 23.64
N SER A 137 -12.03 18.55 23.00
CA SER A 137 -11.30 19.83 23.06
C SER A 137 -11.12 20.36 24.48
N ASP A 138 -12.12 20.17 25.35
CA ASP A 138 -12.07 20.59 26.75
C ASP A 138 -11.02 19.83 27.58
N LEU A 139 -10.59 18.67 27.09
CA LEU A 139 -9.65 17.76 27.76
C LEU A 139 -8.32 17.63 27.02
N GLY A 140 -8.13 18.32 25.88
CA GLY A 140 -6.93 18.13 25.03
C GLY A 140 -6.75 16.68 24.57
N LEU A 141 -7.84 15.92 24.49
CA LEU A 141 -7.80 14.47 24.33
C LEU A 141 -8.35 14.03 22.97
N LEU A 142 -7.63 13.15 22.28
CA LEU A 142 -8.09 12.46 21.08
C LEU A 142 -8.16 10.95 21.34
N VAL A 143 -9.30 10.37 21.00
CA VAL A 143 -9.51 8.91 20.97
C VAL A 143 -9.82 8.52 19.54
N SER A 144 -9.10 7.53 19.01
CA SER A 144 -9.31 7.05 17.65
C SER A 144 -9.35 5.52 17.57
N LEU A 145 -9.87 5.04 16.45
CA LEU A 145 -9.90 3.66 16.06
C LEU A 145 -9.50 3.59 14.59
N ASP A 146 -8.35 3.00 14.33
CA ASP A 146 -7.86 2.73 12.98
C ASP A 146 -8.09 1.24 12.66
N SER A 147 -8.50 0.96 11.43
CA SER A 147 -8.75 -0.39 10.96
C SER A 147 -8.27 -0.56 9.53
N GLY A 148 -7.91 -1.79 9.18
CA GLY A 148 -7.52 -2.11 7.83
C GLY A 148 -7.79 -3.55 7.45
N TYR A 149 -7.97 -3.73 6.14
CA TYR A 149 -8.20 -5.01 5.50
C TYR A 149 -7.36 -5.08 4.23
N ALA A 150 -6.66 -6.18 4.01
CA ALA A 150 -6.05 -6.47 2.71
C ALA A 150 -6.28 -7.90 2.26
N LYS A 151 -6.45 -8.05 0.95
CA LYS A 151 -6.58 -9.33 0.28
C LYS A 151 -5.54 -9.45 -0.83
N THR A 152 -4.65 -10.42 -0.69
CA THR A 152 -3.66 -10.78 -1.69
C THR A 152 -4.19 -11.93 -2.53
N LYS A 153 -4.49 -11.64 -3.79
CA LYS A 153 -4.86 -12.66 -4.78
C LYS A 153 -3.59 -13.26 -5.36
N LYS A 154 -3.33 -14.53 -5.03
CA LYS A 154 -2.24 -15.34 -5.59
C LYS A 154 -2.80 -16.26 -6.69
N TYR A 155 -2.14 -16.31 -7.85
CA TYR A 155 -2.61 -17.06 -9.03
C TYR A 155 -2.55 -18.60 -8.89
N LYS A 156 -1.60 -19.13 -8.09
CA LYS A 156 -1.39 -20.58 -7.87
C LYS A 156 -1.31 -20.98 -6.39
N ALA A 157 -1.62 -20.06 -5.48
CA ALA A 157 -1.57 -20.30 -4.04
C ALA A 157 -2.87 -19.84 -3.38
N LYS A 158 -3.10 -20.30 -2.14
CA LYS A 158 -4.25 -19.82 -1.35
C LYS A 158 -4.17 -18.30 -1.22
N HIS A 159 -5.30 -17.65 -1.45
CA HIS A 159 -5.44 -16.22 -1.22
C HIS A 159 -5.20 -15.90 0.24
N GLU A 160 -4.48 -14.83 0.49
CA GLU A 160 -4.16 -14.37 1.83
C GLU A 160 -5.07 -13.19 2.17
N LYS A 161 -5.56 -13.18 3.41
CA LYS A 161 -6.36 -12.10 3.97
C LYS A 161 -5.67 -11.64 5.24
N SER A 162 -5.52 -10.33 5.39
CA SER A 162 -5.00 -9.71 6.59
C SER A 162 -5.96 -8.62 7.05
N TYR A 163 -6.07 -8.46 8.36
CA TYR A 163 -6.89 -7.44 8.99
C TYR A 163 -6.16 -6.91 10.22
N PHE A 164 -6.39 -5.64 10.55
CA PHE A 164 -5.97 -5.05 11.82
C PHE A 164 -7.04 -4.11 12.34
N VAL A 165 -7.05 -3.96 13.66
CA VAL A 165 -7.84 -2.96 14.38
C VAL A 165 -6.94 -2.45 15.50
N SER A 166 -6.73 -1.14 15.54
CA SER A 166 -5.84 -0.49 16.50
C SER A 166 -6.55 0.71 17.14
N PRO A 167 -6.80 0.67 18.45
CA PRO A 167 -7.24 1.86 19.17
C PRO A 167 -6.07 2.85 19.32
N GLY A 168 -6.37 4.14 19.28
CA GLY A 168 -5.43 5.24 19.44
C GLY A 168 -5.87 6.17 20.57
N PHE A 169 -4.89 6.67 21.31
CA PHE A 169 -5.09 7.64 22.39
C PHE A 169 -3.96 8.67 22.32
N GLN A 170 -4.32 9.95 22.20
CA GLN A 170 -3.38 11.06 22.19
C GLN A 170 -3.85 12.13 23.16
N TYR A 171 -2.94 12.58 24.02
CA TYR A 171 -3.19 13.63 25.00
C TYR A 171 -2.20 14.76 24.75
N GLU A 172 -2.72 15.97 24.60
CA GLU A 172 -1.93 17.19 24.40
C GLU A 172 -2.01 18.02 25.68
N LEU A 173 -0.84 18.37 26.23
CA LEU A 173 -0.65 19.14 27.47
C LEU A 173 -0.59 20.64 27.19
#